data_AF-A0A2G4FNA2-F1
#
_entry.id   AF-A0A2G4FNA2-F1
#
_cell.length_a   1.000
_cell.length_b   1.000
_cell.length_c   1.000
_cell.angle_alpha   90.00
_cell.angle_beta   90.00
_cell.angle_gamma   90.00
#
_symmetry.space_group_name_H-M   'P 1'
#
loop_
_entity.id
_entity.type
_entity.pdbx_description
1 polymer ?
#
loop_
_entity_poly.entity_id
_entity_poly.type
_entity_poly.pdbx_seq_one_letter_code
_entity_poly.pdbx_strand_id
1 'polypeptide(L)'
;MNILQKPTIWVITAIALALLACGLNILFPALVILRVNLLVIGFIIGLSGFSIACSQKLQDNTSNGVLSLTTFGLSFTLFVITNSMDASWDSLILASSVFTGVSLFIGIFVLLPLLAKKTTAICFVLFHFASIISAVTSIEPPNAPASWLATNLWAYYFRHYLTFAYLNNAYHFYSPEPGPPALLWSKIQYEDGTFRWFKIPNRTESPIQMHYQRMLSVTESTNVASSHSPDNWEEKLQRRNLAGLANQPQITPLNRSMSQSFMYKEPADYSKRMLFSYALYLTKKFTHPTNKPTINIENIKIYRVTHNIITPGDMSRGENALDPTLYYPYFMGSFDKNANLIDPNDPFLYFLLPITRNANPNEPSVLNHSLDVHAGDVKIMPEKDGGKP
;
A
#
# COMPACT_ATOMS: atom_id res chain seq x y z
N MET A 1 31.30 -40.42 -5.56
CA MET A 1 30.32 -39.34 -5.35
C MET A 1 29.27 -39.42 -6.44
N ASN A 2 27.99 -39.49 -6.08
CA ASN A 2 26.91 -39.62 -7.06
C ASN A 2 26.89 -38.36 -7.95
N ILE A 3 26.65 -38.50 -9.27
CA ILE A 3 26.61 -37.38 -10.23
C ILE A 3 25.64 -36.28 -9.76
N LEU A 4 24.52 -36.67 -9.14
CA LEU A 4 23.52 -35.76 -8.59
C LEU A 4 24.03 -34.89 -7.41
N GLN A 5 25.16 -35.25 -6.80
CA GLN A 5 25.77 -34.48 -5.71
C GLN A 5 26.72 -33.38 -6.20
N LYS A 6 26.95 -33.24 -7.52
CA LYS A 6 27.82 -32.18 -8.05
C LYS A 6 27.00 -30.92 -8.32
N PRO A 7 27.12 -29.85 -7.50
CA PRO A 7 26.28 -28.65 -7.63
C PRO A 7 26.50 -27.91 -8.96
N THR A 8 27.68 -28.07 -9.58
CA THR A 8 28.01 -27.49 -10.89
C THR A 8 27.15 -28.02 -12.02
N ILE A 9 26.73 -29.28 -11.98
CA ILE A 9 25.89 -29.89 -13.02
C ILE A 9 24.51 -29.22 -13.03
N TRP A 10 23.90 -29.05 -11.85
CA TRP A 10 22.63 -28.35 -11.70
C TRP A 10 22.68 -26.95 -12.29
N VAL A 11 23.75 -26.20 -12.01
CA VAL A 11 23.90 -24.83 -12.51
C VAL A 11 24.10 -24.78 -14.02
N ILE A 12 24.86 -25.71 -14.61
CA ILE A 12 24.99 -25.81 -16.07
C ILE A 12 23.63 -26.10 -16.71
N THR A 13 22.84 -27.02 -16.13
CA THR A 13 21.48 -27.31 -16.60
C THR A 13 20.58 -26.09 -16.52
N ALA A 14 20.63 -25.33 -15.41
CA ALA A 14 19.86 -24.10 -15.23
C ALA A 14 20.20 -23.06 -16.31
N ILE A 15 21.50 -22.85 -16.58
CA ILE A 15 21.98 -21.94 -17.63
C ILE A 15 21.50 -22.38 -19.00
N ALA A 16 21.60 -23.68 -19.33
CA ALA A 16 21.15 -24.20 -20.61
C ALA A 16 19.64 -23.98 -20.83
N LEU A 17 18.82 -24.19 -19.81
CA LEU A 17 17.38 -23.93 -19.86
C LEU A 17 17.06 -22.44 -20.04
N ALA A 18 17.78 -21.56 -19.34
CA ALA A 18 17.60 -20.12 -19.49
C ALA A 18 18.01 -19.63 -20.89
N LEU A 19 19.13 -20.11 -21.42
CA LEU A 19 19.57 -19.79 -22.79
C LEU A 19 18.59 -20.33 -23.85
N LEU A 20 18.03 -21.54 -23.64
CA LEU A 20 16.99 -22.08 -24.52
C LEU A 20 15.75 -21.19 -24.50
N ALA A 21 15.30 -20.75 -23.32
CA ALA A 21 14.16 -19.84 -23.20
C ALA A 21 14.42 -18.47 -23.87
N CYS A 22 15.65 -17.95 -23.79
CA CYS A 22 16.08 -16.75 -24.50
C CYS A 22 16.07 -16.96 -26.02
N GLY A 23 16.60 -18.08 -26.52
CA GLY A 23 16.53 -18.44 -27.94
C GLY A 23 15.10 -18.55 -28.45
N LEU A 24 14.21 -19.16 -27.65
CA LEU A 24 12.77 -19.20 -27.94
C LEU A 24 12.13 -17.80 -27.92
N ASN A 25 12.63 -16.87 -27.10
CA ASN A 25 12.13 -15.50 -27.10
C ASN A 25 12.42 -14.79 -28.44
N ILE A 26 13.63 -14.98 -28.96
CA ILE A 26 14.07 -14.38 -30.23
C ILE A 26 13.39 -15.05 -31.42
N LEU A 27 13.34 -16.37 -31.45
CA LEU A 27 12.88 -17.14 -32.62
C LEU A 27 11.37 -17.34 -32.66
N PHE A 28 10.71 -17.47 -31.49
CA PHE A 28 9.31 -17.86 -31.38
C PHE A 28 8.59 -17.05 -30.27
N PRO A 29 8.38 -15.74 -30.47
CA PRO A 29 7.86 -14.85 -29.43
C PRO A 29 6.47 -15.24 -28.89
N ALA A 30 5.68 -15.98 -29.67
CA ALA A 30 4.36 -16.46 -29.29
C ALA A 30 4.37 -17.56 -28.20
N LEU A 31 5.49 -18.25 -27.97
CA LEU A 31 5.57 -19.38 -27.02
C LEU A 31 5.76 -18.95 -25.56
N VAL A 32 4.97 -17.99 -25.09
CA VAL A 32 5.11 -17.37 -23.76
C VAL A 32 5.11 -18.40 -22.63
N ILE A 33 4.12 -19.31 -22.61
CA ILE A 33 3.95 -20.29 -21.54
C ILE A 33 5.16 -21.23 -21.45
N LEU A 34 5.65 -21.72 -22.59
CA LEU A 34 6.81 -22.62 -22.62
C LEU A 34 8.06 -21.91 -22.09
N ARG A 35 8.31 -20.67 -22.53
CA ARG A 35 9.44 -19.86 -22.04
C ARG A 35 9.37 -19.66 -20.53
N VAL A 36 8.22 -19.23 -20.00
CA VAL A 36 8.04 -19.02 -18.55
C VAL A 36 8.31 -20.31 -17.77
N ASN A 37 7.81 -21.46 -18.23
CA ASN A 37 8.08 -22.74 -17.58
C ASN A 37 9.57 -23.10 -17.59
N LEU A 38 10.26 -22.93 -18.72
CA LEU A 38 11.71 -23.18 -18.82
C LEU A 38 12.51 -22.28 -17.87
N LEU A 39 12.12 -21.00 -17.76
CA LEU A 39 12.74 -20.03 -16.85
C LEU A 39 12.50 -20.41 -15.38
N VAL A 40 11.27 -20.79 -15.01
CA VAL A 40 10.93 -21.23 -13.64
C VAL A 40 11.67 -22.51 -13.26
N ILE A 41 11.68 -23.51 -14.16
CA ILE A 41 12.40 -24.77 -13.93
C ILE A 41 13.91 -24.50 -13.81
N GLY A 42 14.48 -23.70 -14.72
CA GLY A 42 15.88 -23.28 -14.67
C GLY A 42 16.23 -22.60 -13.34
N PHE A 43 15.38 -21.70 -12.86
CA PHE A 43 15.57 -21.05 -11.56
C PHE A 43 15.57 -22.05 -10.39
N ILE A 44 14.59 -22.96 -10.34
CA ILE A 44 14.51 -23.99 -9.28
C ILE A 44 15.75 -24.89 -9.28
N ILE A 45 16.20 -25.32 -10.46
CA ILE A 45 17.41 -26.15 -10.62
C ILE A 45 18.65 -25.36 -10.18
N GLY A 46 18.79 -24.09 -10.57
CA GLY A 46 19.90 -23.23 -10.15
C GLY A 46 19.94 -23.03 -8.64
N LEU A 47 18.78 -22.79 -8.02
CA LEU A 47 18.63 -22.66 -6.57
C LEU A 47 18.99 -23.96 -5.83
N SER A 48 18.61 -25.12 -6.40
CA SER A 48 18.96 -26.43 -5.86
C SER A 48 20.48 -26.65 -5.89
N GLY A 49 21.15 -26.31 -7.01
CA GLY A 49 22.60 -26.38 -7.13
C GLY A 49 23.32 -25.49 -6.10
N PHE A 50 22.85 -24.25 -5.92
CA PHE A 50 23.36 -23.35 -4.88
C PHE A 50 23.14 -23.91 -3.46
N SER A 51 21.96 -24.44 -3.16
CA SER A 51 21.64 -25.03 -1.85
C SER A 51 22.55 -26.21 -1.52
N ILE A 52 22.78 -27.11 -2.49
CA ILE A 52 23.72 -28.23 -2.35
C ILE A 52 25.14 -27.72 -2.07
N ALA A 53 25.61 -26.70 -2.80
CA ALA A 53 26.93 -26.12 -2.57
C ALA A 53 27.07 -25.50 -1.18
N CYS A 54 26.04 -24.80 -0.69
CA CYS A 54 26.00 -24.28 0.69
C CYS A 54 26.07 -25.41 1.73
N SER A 55 25.27 -26.47 1.55
CA SER A 55 25.25 -27.63 2.44
C SER A 55 26.60 -28.34 2.49
N GLN A 56 27.21 -28.57 1.33
CA GLN A 56 28.55 -29.18 1.25
C GLN A 56 29.62 -28.29 1.87
N LYS A 57 29.49 -26.96 1.74
CA LYS A 57 30.43 -26.03 2.34
C LYS A 57 30.36 -26.03 3.86
N LEU A 58 29.16 -26.16 4.43
CA LEU A 58 28.97 -26.32 5.88
C LEU A 58 29.61 -27.60 6.41
N GLN A 59 29.72 -28.65 5.59
CA GLN A 59 30.40 -29.89 5.93
C GLN A 59 31.89 -29.90 5.56
N ASP A 60 32.45 -28.75 5.15
CA ASP A 60 33.82 -28.58 4.64
C ASP A 60 34.19 -29.47 3.45
N ASN A 61 33.19 -30.01 2.75
CA ASN A 61 33.36 -30.91 1.61
C ASN A 61 33.54 -30.17 0.28
N THR A 62 33.47 -28.83 0.26
CA THR A 62 33.61 -28.02 -0.96
C THR A 62 34.42 -26.75 -0.76
N SER A 63 35.13 -26.35 -1.82
CA SER A 63 35.87 -25.09 -1.87
C SER A 63 34.95 -23.89 -2.07
N ASN A 64 35.41 -22.70 -1.67
CA ASN A 64 34.74 -21.43 -1.95
C ASN A 64 34.56 -21.21 -3.47
N GLY A 65 35.43 -21.79 -4.30
CA GLY A 65 35.33 -21.71 -5.75
C GLY A 65 34.10 -22.40 -6.31
N VAL A 66 33.74 -23.58 -5.79
CA VAL A 66 32.51 -24.29 -6.21
C VAL A 66 31.27 -23.48 -5.83
N LEU A 67 31.22 -22.98 -4.59
CA LEU A 67 30.09 -22.15 -4.13
C LEU A 67 29.97 -20.87 -4.97
N SER A 68 31.06 -20.15 -5.19
CA SER A 68 31.07 -18.94 -6.01
C SER A 68 30.63 -19.21 -7.46
N LEU A 69 31.14 -20.28 -8.09
CA LEU A 69 30.74 -20.68 -9.44
C LEU A 69 29.23 -20.95 -9.51
N THR A 70 28.67 -21.61 -8.49
CA THR A 70 27.23 -21.90 -8.47
C THR A 70 26.39 -20.64 -8.31
N THR A 71 26.84 -19.68 -7.49
CA THR A 71 26.16 -18.39 -7.33
C THR A 71 26.26 -17.53 -8.59
N PHE A 72 27.40 -17.50 -9.27
CA PHE A 72 27.55 -16.81 -10.55
C PHE A 72 26.66 -17.40 -11.63
N GLY A 73 26.56 -18.73 -11.71
CA GLY A 73 25.65 -19.35 -12.67
C GLY A 73 24.17 -19.14 -12.35
N LEU A 74 23.79 -19.07 -11.07
CA LEU A 74 22.44 -18.65 -10.66
C LEU A 74 22.17 -17.17 -11.05
N SER A 75 23.14 -16.28 -10.80
CA SER A 75 23.06 -14.86 -11.20
C SER A 75 22.90 -14.73 -12.72
N PHE A 76 23.68 -15.47 -13.50
CA PHE A 76 23.57 -15.47 -14.97
C PHE A 76 22.21 -16.02 -15.43
N THR A 77 21.72 -17.10 -14.81
CA THR A 77 20.39 -17.65 -15.08
C THR A 77 19.31 -16.59 -14.85
N LEU A 78 19.35 -15.90 -13.71
CA LEU A 78 18.43 -14.81 -13.37
C LEU A 78 18.55 -13.61 -14.33
N PHE A 79 19.76 -13.26 -14.75
CA PHE A 79 19.99 -12.21 -15.74
C PHE A 79 19.33 -12.55 -17.09
N VAL A 80 19.49 -13.79 -17.55
CA VAL A 80 18.85 -14.27 -18.79
C VAL A 80 17.32 -14.31 -18.63
N ILE A 81 16.80 -14.73 -17.47
CA ILE A 81 15.37 -14.66 -17.15
C ILE A 81 14.86 -13.23 -17.29
N THR A 82 15.50 -12.27 -16.64
CA THR A 82 15.13 -10.84 -16.67
C THR A 82 15.05 -10.30 -18.10
N ASN A 83 16.04 -10.61 -18.95
CA ASN A 83 16.10 -10.10 -20.33
C ASN A 83 15.22 -10.88 -21.32
N SER A 84 14.71 -12.05 -20.93
CA SER A 84 13.83 -12.88 -21.78
C SER A 84 12.34 -12.72 -21.44
N MET A 85 12.03 -11.98 -20.37
CA MET A 85 10.68 -11.70 -19.91
C MET A 85 10.00 -10.64 -20.78
N ASP A 86 8.69 -10.78 -20.96
CA ASP A 86 7.86 -9.77 -21.60
C ASP A 86 7.68 -8.56 -20.66
N ALA A 87 7.65 -7.35 -21.22
CA ALA A 87 7.55 -6.10 -20.45
C ALA A 87 6.27 -6.01 -19.60
N SER A 88 5.21 -6.76 -19.93
CA SER A 88 4.00 -6.86 -19.11
C SER A 88 4.24 -7.52 -17.74
N TRP A 89 5.36 -8.22 -17.56
CA TRP A 89 5.77 -8.89 -16.31
C TRP A 89 6.75 -8.04 -15.49
N ASP A 90 6.55 -6.72 -15.44
CA ASP A 90 7.44 -5.76 -14.76
C ASP A 90 7.82 -6.17 -13.33
N SER A 91 6.87 -6.65 -12.52
CA SER A 91 7.18 -7.10 -11.14
C SER A 91 8.16 -8.27 -11.09
N LEU A 92 8.09 -9.19 -12.05
CA LEU A 92 8.99 -10.34 -12.12
C LEU A 92 10.35 -9.94 -12.71
N ILE A 93 10.37 -9.02 -13.68
CA ILE A 93 11.59 -8.39 -14.19
C ILE A 93 12.33 -7.69 -13.04
N LEU A 94 11.63 -6.87 -12.25
CA LEU A 94 12.19 -6.17 -11.11
C LEU A 94 12.73 -7.16 -10.06
N ALA A 95 11.93 -8.16 -9.66
CA ALA A 95 12.35 -9.16 -8.68
C ALA A 95 13.58 -9.94 -9.17
N SER A 96 13.59 -10.39 -10.43
CA SER A 96 14.70 -11.13 -11.02
C SER A 96 15.96 -10.28 -11.15
N SER A 97 15.82 -8.99 -11.46
CA SER A 97 16.93 -8.02 -11.49
C SER A 97 17.58 -7.87 -10.11
N VAL A 98 16.76 -7.73 -9.07
CA VAL A 98 17.22 -7.65 -7.68
C VAL A 98 17.95 -8.94 -7.29
N PHE A 99 17.37 -10.11 -7.56
CA PHE A 99 18.01 -11.39 -7.24
C PHE A 99 19.28 -11.64 -8.05
N THR A 100 19.35 -11.15 -9.29
CA THR A 100 20.58 -11.17 -10.10
C THR A 100 21.69 -10.43 -9.39
N GLY A 101 21.43 -9.18 -8.97
CA GLY A 101 22.40 -8.34 -8.26
C GLY A 101 22.83 -8.93 -6.91
N VAL A 102 21.89 -9.44 -6.12
CA VAL A 102 22.18 -10.11 -4.84
C VAL A 102 23.03 -11.36 -5.05
N SER A 103 22.68 -12.21 -6.01
CA SER A 103 23.45 -13.42 -6.32
C SER A 103 24.86 -13.07 -6.81
N LEU A 104 25.00 -12.07 -7.67
CA LEU A 104 26.31 -11.60 -8.14
C LEU A 104 27.18 -11.13 -6.96
N PHE A 105 26.60 -10.31 -6.08
CA PHE A 105 27.27 -9.84 -4.88
C PHE A 105 27.73 -10.99 -3.98
N ILE A 106 26.86 -11.97 -3.72
CA ILE A 106 27.21 -13.16 -2.92
C ILE A 106 28.33 -13.96 -3.60
N GLY A 107 28.28 -14.14 -4.92
CA GLY A 107 29.31 -14.84 -5.70
C GLY A 107 30.69 -14.21 -5.53
N ILE A 108 30.77 -12.87 -5.60
CA ILE A 108 31.99 -12.10 -5.35
C ILE A 108 32.39 -12.20 -3.87
N PHE A 109 31.44 -12.01 -2.95
CA PHE A 109 31.68 -12.01 -1.52
C PHE A 109 32.28 -13.33 -1.02
N VAL A 110 31.83 -14.47 -1.56
CA VAL A 110 32.36 -15.81 -1.23
C VAL A 110 33.84 -15.97 -1.62
N LEU A 111 34.32 -15.25 -2.65
CA LEU A 111 35.72 -15.29 -3.09
C LEU A 111 36.63 -14.37 -2.27
N LEU A 112 36.08 -13.43 -1.52
CA LEU A 112 36.88 -12.49 -0.74
C LEU A 112 37.73 -13.21 0.34
N PRO A 113 38.92 -12.68 0.66
CA PRO A 113 39.69 -13.14 1.81
C PRO A 113 38.89 -12.94 3.10
N LEU A 114 39.18 -13.75 4.12
CA LEU A 114 38.41 -13.78 5.37
C LEU A 114 38.28 -12.40 6.03
N LEU A 115 39.35 -11.61 6.02
CA LEU A 115 39.35 -10.25 6.56
C LEU A 115 38.33 -9.37 5.82
N ALA A 116 38.35 -9.35 4.48
CA ALA A 116 37.43 -8.56 3.68
C ALA A 116 35.96 -9.01 3.89
N LYS A 117 35.70 -10.32 3.98
CA LYS A 117 34.34 -10.84 4.30
C LYS A 117 33.82 -10.28 5.61
N LYS A 118 34.64 -10.37 6.67
CA LYS A 118 34.29 -9.86 8.00
C LYS A 118 34.04 -8.35 7.96
N THR A 119 34.95 -7.59 7.34
CA THR A 119 34.80 -6.14 7.21
C THR A 119 33.52 -5.77 6.47
N THR A 120 33.26 -6.37 5.31
CA THR A 120 32.05 -6.11 4.54
C THR A 120 30.77 -6.46 5.31
N ALA A 121 30.74 -7.59 6.02
CA ALA A 121 29.60 -7.97 6.86
C ALA A 121 29.36 -6.96 8.00
N ILE A 122 30.43 -6.53 8.69
CA ILE A 122 30.35 -5.51 9.74
C ILE A 122 29.85 -4.18 9.15
N CYS A 123 30.41 -3.72 8.04
CA CYS A 123 29.98 -2.49 7.37
C CYS A 123 28.50 -2.55 6.97
N PHE A 124 28.02 -3.69 6.47
CA PHE A 124 26.62 -3.86 6.12
C PHE A 124 25.70 -3.77 7.35
N VAL A 125 26.07 -4.41 8.46
CA VAL A 125 25.34 -4.33 9.73
C VAL A 125 25.32 -2.89 10.24
N LEU A 126 26.46 -2.20 10.26
CA LEU A 126 26.55 -0.80 10.67
C LEU A 126 25.71 0.11 9.78
N PHE A 127 25.74 -0.10 8.45
CA PHE A 127 24.91 0.63 7.50
C PHE A 127 23.42 0.41 7.76
N HIS A 128 23.00 -0.83 8.03
CA HIS A 128 21.61 -1.16 8.35
C HIS A 128 21.13 -0.43 9.62
N PHE A 129 21.89 -0.52 10.71
CA PHE A 129 21.52 0.14 11.96
C PHE A 129 21.62 1.67 11.86
N ALA A 130 22.62 2.22 11.16
CA ALA A 130 22.70 3.65 10.87
C ALA A 130 21.48 4.12 10.07
N SER A 131 21.01 3.31 9.12
CA SER A 131 19.79 3.60 8.36
C SER A 131 18.59 3.71 9.30
N ILE A 132 18.36 2.71 10.17
CA ILE A 132 17.26 2.73 11.14
C ILE A 132 17.37 3.95 12.08
N ILE A 133 18.55 4.20 12.65
CA ILE A 133 18.78 5.35 13.55
C ILE A 133 18.50 6.66 12.82
N SER A 134 18.92 6.80 11.56
CA SER A 134 18.65 8.01 10.77
C SER A 134 17.16 8.25 10.57
N ALA A 135 16.37 7.20 10.37
CA ALA A 135 14.92 7.33 10.23
C ALA A 135 14.29 7.86 11.52
N VAL A 136 14.67 7.32 12.68
CA VAL A 136 14.14 7.75 13.98
C VAL A 136 14.56 9.18 14.31
N THR A 137 15.83 9.52 14.06
CA THR A 137 16.40 10.84 14.40
C THR A 137 16.09 11.94 13.39
N SER A 138 15.53 11.58 12.22
CA SER A 138 15.04 12.53 11.20
C SER A 138 13.65 13.11 11.49
N ILE A 139 12.93 12.57 12.48
CA ILE A 139 11.61 13.06 12.90
C ILE A 139 11.79 14.22 13.87
N GLU A 140 11.03 15.29 13.70
CA GLU A 140 11.06 16.46 14.59
C GLU A 140 10.52 16.10 15.98
N PRO A 141 11.32 16.21 17.06
CA PRO A 141 10.82 16.05 18.41
C PRO A 141 9.90 17.23 18.81
N PRO A 142 9.06 17.08 19.86
CA PRO A 142 8.25 18.18 20.36
C PRO A 142 9.10 19.39 20.74
N ASN A 143 8.76 20.56 20.19
CA ASN A 143 9.41 21.85 20.46
C ASN A 143 10.88 21.98 19.99
N ALA A 144 11.37 21.10 19.12
CA ALA A 144 12.69 21.26 18.52
C ALA A 144 12.75 20.68 17.09
N PRO A 145 13.56 21.27 16.19
CA PRO A 145 13.74 20.71 14.85
C PRO A 145 14.53 19.38 14.90
N ALA A 146 14.30 18.53 13.91
CA ALA A 146 15.11 17.32 13.71
C ALA A 146 16.57 17.67 13.40
N SER A 147 17.49 16.74 13.68
CA SER A 147 18.91 16.93 13.34
C SER A 147 19.08 17.05 11.82
N TRP A 148 19.64 18.18 11.36
CA TRP A 148 19.88 18.41 9.93
C TRP A 148 20.66 17.26 9.27
N LEU A 149 21.67 16.72 9.95
CA LEU A 149 22.46 15.61 9.44
C LEU A 149 21.62 14.34 9.29
N ALA A 150 20.78 14.01 10.28
CA ALA A 150 19.91 12.84 10.23
C ALA A 150 18.88 12.98 9.10
N THR A 151 18.26 14.16 8.96
CA THR A 151 17.29 14.45 7.90
C THR A 151 17.89 14.29 6.51
N ASN A 152 19.10 14.81 6.28
CA ASN A 152 19.77 14.69 4.97
C ASN A 152 20.23 13.26 4.69
N LEU A 153 20.85 12.59 5.67
CA LEU A 153 21.27 11.19 5.50
C LEU A 153 20.08 10.26 5.22
N TRP A 154 18.97 10.47 5.94
CA TRP A 154 17.73 9.75 5.69
C TRP A 154 17.20 10.06 4.29
N ALA A 155 16.97 11.34 3.96
CA ALA A 155 16.33 11.75 2.72
C ALA A 155 17.08 11.29 1.46
N TYR A 156 18.41 11.39 1.45
CA TYR A 156 19.21 11.15 0.25
C TYR A 156 19.82 9.74 0.15
N TYR A 157 20.07 9.07 1.28
CA TYR A 157 20.80 7.78 1.27
C TYR A 157 19.97 6.65 1.87
N PHE A 158 19.58 6.77 3.14
CA PHE A 158 19.05 5.64 3.88
C PHE A 158 17.58 5.34 3.57
N ARG A 159 16.78 6.33 3.19
CA ARG A 159 15.36 6.14 2.85
C ARG A 159 15.16 5.14 1.71
N HIS A 160 16.02 5.16 0.69
CA HIS A 160 15.93 4.22 -0.43
C HIS A 160 16.15 2.78 0.03
N TYR A 161 17.18 2.56 0.85
CA TYR A 161 17.46 1.26 1.45
C TYR A 161 16.33 0.78 2.37
N LEU A 162 15.84 1.64 3.28
CA LEU A 162 14.76 1.28 4.19
C LEU A 162 13.44 1.03 3.47
N THR A 163 13.16 1.76 2.39
CA THR A 163 11.98 1.52 1.55
C THR A 163 12.10 0.16 0.86
N PHE A 164 13.28 -0.15 0.31
CA PHE A 164 13.56 -1.46 -0.29
C PHE A 164 13.44 -2.61 0.72
N ALA A 165 13.97 -2.44 1.93
CA ALA A 165 13.89 -3.42 3.01
C ALA A 165 12.52 -3.46 3.71
N TYR A 166 11.56 -2.61 3.29
CA TYR A 166 10.25 -2.47 3.91
C TYR A 166 10.30 -2.08 5.40
N LEU A 167 11.30 -1.31 5.80
CA LEU A 167 11.54 -0.79 7.16
C LEU A 167 11.27 0.71 7.28
N ASN A 168 10.63 1.33 6.28
CA ASN A 168 10.34 2.76 6.28
C ASN A 168 9.00 3.11 6.95
N ASN A 169 8.23 2.09 7.37
CA ASN A 169 6.96 2.32 8.06
C ASN A 169 7.19 2.39 9.58
N ALA A 170 7.06 3.59 10.14
CA ALA A 170 7.23 3.86 11.57
C ALA A 170 6.28 3.03 12.46
N TYR A 171 5.15 2.55 11.91
CA TYR A 171 4.22 1.65 12.61
C TYR A 171 4.88 0.34 13.06
N HIS A 172 5.96 -0.11 12.42
CA HIS A 172 6.67 -1.32 12.82
C HIS A 172 7.58 -1.13 14.04
N PHE A 173 7.90 0.12 14.40
CA PHE A 173 8.92 0.40 15.42
C PHE A 173 8.38 1.16 16.65
N TYR A 174 7.37 2.05 16.52
CA TYR A 174 7.17 3.10 17.54
C TYR A 174 5.75 3.51 17.93
N SER A 175 4.67 2.90 17.46
CA SER A 175 3.33 3.32 17.91
C SER A 175 2.80 2.41 19.02
N PRO A 176 3.09 2.68 20.31
CA PRO A 176 2.34 2.06 21.41
C PRO A 176 0.85 2.44 21.32
N GLU A 177 0.55 3.57 20.66
CA GLU A 177 -0.79 3.98 20.26
C GLU A 177 -0.81 4.28 18.76
N PRO A 178 -1.11 3.29 17.89
CA PRO A 178 -1.30 3.57 16.48
C PRO A 178 -2.44 4.58 16.34
N GLY A 179 -2.19 5.66 15.59
CA GLY A 179 -3.26 6.56 15.22
C GLY A 179 -4.36 5.81 14.47
N PRO A 180 -5.59 6.32 14.47
CA PRO A 180 -6.68 5.69 13.74
C PRO A 180 -6.34 5.63 12.25
N PRO A 181 -6.46 4.46 11.58
CA PRO A 181 -6.05 4.30 10.20
C PRO A 181 -6.90 5.18 9.27
N ALA A 182 -6.27 5.74 8.24
CA ALA A 182 -6.99 6.37 7.14
C ALA A 182 -7.53 5.31 6.18
N LEU A 183 -8.81 5.39 5.83
CA LEU A 183 -9.46 4.62 4.78
C LEU A 183 -9.94 5.58 3.69
N LEU A 184 -10.10 5.08 2.46
CA LEU A 184 -10.78 5.79 1.38
C LEU A 184 -12.00 4.98 0.96
N TRP A 185 -13.17 5.58 1.07
CA TRP A 185 -14.42 5.05 0.54
C TRP A 185 -14.82 5.89 -0.66
N SER A 186 -15.18 5.23 -1.76
CA SER A 186 -15.49 5.90 -3.02
C SER A 186 -16.79 5.36 -3.58
N LYS A 187 -17.71 6.27 -3.91
CA LYS A 187 -18.90 5.95 -4.70
C LYS A 187 -18.60 6.30 -6.15
N ILE A 188 -18.59 5.29 -7.01
CA ILE A 188 -18.38 5.42 -8.45
C ILE A 188 -19.75 5.36 -9.10
N GLN A 189 -20.19 6.47 -9.67
CA GLN A 189 -21.48 6.63 -10.35
C GLN A 189 -21.26 6.68 -11.87
N TYR A 190 -22.09 5.94 -12.59
CA TYR A 190 -22.03 5.82 -14.04
C TYR A 190 -23.12 6.67 -14.70
N GLU A 191 -22.96 6.97 -15.99
CA GLU A 191 -23.88 7.81 -16.78
C GLU A 191 -25.33 7.28 -16.84
N ASP A 192 -25.55 5.98 -16.58
CA ASP A 192 -26.88 5.38 -16.53
C ASP A 192 -27.54 5.43 -15.14
N GLY A 193 -26.91 6.15 -14.20
CA GLY A 193 -27.38 6.30 -12.82
C GLY A 193 -27.03 5.12 -11.90
N THR A 194 -26.47 4.03 -12.42
CA THR A 194 -25.98 2.94 -11.58
C THR A 194 -24.73 3.38 -10.82
N PHE A 195 -24.41 2.68 -9.73
CA PHE A 195 -23.23 2.98 -8.95
C PHE A 195 -22.64 1.74 -8.28
N ARG A 196 -21.39 1.86 -7.83
CA ARG A 196 -20.74 0.90 -6.94
C ARG A 196 -19.92 1.60 -5.86
N TRP A 197 -19.80 0.95 -4.71
CA TRP A 197 -18.86 1.34 -3.67
C TRP A 197 -17.53 0.63 -3.87
N PHE A 198 -16.44 1.36 -3.61
CA PHE A 198 -15.09 0.83 -3.53
C PHE A 198 -14.44 1.36 -2.25
N LYS A 199 -13.85 0.46 -1.46
CA LYS A 199 -13.27 0.79 -0.15
C LYS A 199 -11.84 0.27 -0.09
N ILE A 200 -10.89 1.13 0.29
CA ILE A 200 -9.52 0.71 0.56
C ILE A 200 -9.01 1.26 1.90
N PRO A 201 -8.11 0.53 2.59
CA PRO A 201 -7.93 -0.91 2.42
C PRO A 201 -9.22 -1.68 2.75
N ASN A 202 -9.43 -2.82 2.07
CA ASN A 202 -10.49 -3.76 2.44
C ASN A 202 -9.85 -5.12 2.79
N ARG A 203 -10.14 -5.60 3.99
CA ARG A 203 -9.56 -6.85 4.51
C ARG A 203 -10.10 -8.07 3.76
N THR A 204 -11.37 -8.07 3.34
CA THR A 204 -11.96 -9.19 2.60
C THR A 204 -11.47 -9.28 1.16
N GLU A 205 -10.99 -8.17 0.60
CA GLU A 205 -10.48 -8.08 -0.78
C GLU A 205 -8.94 -8.19 -0.86
N SER A 206 -8.26 -8.27 0.29
CA SER A 206 -6.79 -8.35 0.32
C SER A 206 -6.33 -9.81 0.35
N PRO A 207 -5.66 -10.32 -0.71
CA PRO A 207 -5.30 -11.75 -0.80
C PRO A 207 -4.26 -12.17 0.24
N ILE A 208 -3.42 -11.23 0.69
CA ILE A 208 -2.40 -11.43 1.71
C ILE A 208 -2.28 -10.18 2.60
N GLN A 209 -1.80 -10.34 3.82
CA GLN A 209 -1.65 -9.23 4.78
C GLN A 209 -0.77 -8.09 4.25
N MET A 210 0.26 -8.41 3.47
CA MET A 210 1.13 -7.40 2.85
C MET A 210 0.37 -6.51 1.86
N HIS A 211 -0.60 -7.05 1.13
CA HIS A 211 -1.45 -6.25 0.24
C HIS A 211 -2.28 -5.24 1.03
N TYR A 212 -2.91 -5.68 2.12
CA TYR A 212 -3.67 -4.81 3.02
C TYR A 212 -2.80 -3.66 3.57
N GLN A 213 -1.59 -3.98 4.04
CA GLN A 213 -0.64 -2.99 4.55
C GLN A 213 -0.18 -1.99 3.48
N ARG A 214 0.05 -2.45 2.24
CA ARG A 214 0.33 -1.54 1.11
C ARG A 214 -0.84 -0.60 0.83
N MET A 215 -2.08 -1.11 0.89
CA MET A 215 -3.26 -0.28 0.70
C MET A 215 -3.46 0.75 1.82
N LEU A 216 -3.10 0.43 3.07
CA LEU A 216 -3.03 1.41 4.16
C LEU A 216 -2.04 2.53 3.83
N SER A 217 -0.86 2.21 3.31
CA SER A 217 0.12 3.26 2.94
C SER A 217 -0.42 4.20 1.84
N VAL A 218 -1.22 3.67 0.90
CA VAL A 218 -1.86 4.49 -0.14
C VAL A 218 -2.84 5.48 0.48
N THR A 219 -3.68 5.05 1.42
CA THR A 219 -4.67 5.93 2.06
C THR A 219 -4.02 6.97 2.96
N GLU A 220 -2.92 6.64 3.66
CA GLU A 220 -2.17 7.61 4.48
C GLU A 220 -1.60 8.78 3.66
N SER A 221 -1.21 8.55 2.39
CA SER A 221 -0.75 9.63 1.51
C SER A 221 -1.81 10.73 1.25
N THR A 222 -3.09 10.41 1.48
CA THR A 222 -4.22 11.35 1.38
C THR A 222 -4.57 12.02 2.71
N ASN A 223 -3.87 11.67 3.79
CA ASN A 223 -4.23 12.06 5.16
C ASN A 223 -3.45 13.27 5.70
N VAL A 224 -2.56 13.90 4.89
CA VAL A 224 -1.83 15.09 5.32
C VAL A 224 -2.79 16.28 5.27
N ALA A 225 -3.18 16.81 6.43
CA ALA A 225 -4.02 17.99 6.53
C ALA A 225 -3.20 19.28 6.28
N SER A 226 -3.86 20.30 5.73
CA SER A 226 -3.33 21.66 5.72
C SER A 226 -3.19 22.15 7.17
N SER A 227 -2.09 22.84 7.47
CA SER A 227 -1.86 23.48 8.77
C SER A 227 -2.71 24.73 8.97
N HIS A 228 -3.33 25.24 7.92
CA HIS A 228 -4.08 26.49 7.94
C HIS A 228 -5.57 26.23 8.19
N SER A 229 -6.09 26.82 9.27
CA SER A 229 -7.53 26.98 9.43
C SER A 229 -8.07 27.93 8.35
N PRO A 230 -9.24 27.66 7.76
CA PRO A 230 -9.86 28.59 6.82
C PRO A 230 -10.21 29.92 7.53
N ASP A 231 -9.84 31.04 6.91
CA ASP A 231 -10.14 32.39 7.42
C ASP A 231 -11.65 32.64 7.59
N ASN A 232 -12.47 32.04 6.73
CA ASN A 232 -13.93 32.17 6.73
C ASN A 232 -14.66 30.97 7.39
N TRP A 233 -14.12 30.49 8.52
CA TRP A 233 -14.63 29.31 9.23
C TRP A 233 -16.15 29.33 9.48
N GLU A 234 -16.66 30.41 10.08
CA GLU A 234 -18.08 30.48 10.48
C GLU A 234 -19.01 30.45 9.27
N GLU A 235 -18.63 31.14 8.18
CA GLU A 235 -19.37 31.12 6.92
C GLU A 235 -19.41 29.71 6.32
N LYS A 236 -18.25 29.01 6.26
CA LYS A 236 -18.18 27.64 5.76
C LYS A 236 -19.04 26.68 6.59
N LEU A 237 -18.96 26.77 7.92
CA LEU A 237 -19.76 25.94 8.82
C LEU A 237 -21.27 26.21 8.65
N GLN A 238 -21.66 27.48 8.55
CA GLN A 238 -23.05 27.87 8.33
C GLN A 238 -23.55 27.34 6.98
N ARG A 239 -22.79 27.51 5.89
CA ARG A 239 -23.13 26.98 4.56
C ARG A 239 -23.31 25.46 4.59
N ARG A 240 -22.39 24.73 5.23
CA ARG A 240 -22.49 23.28 5.42
C ARG A 240 -23.77 22.89 6.15
N ASN A 241 -24.07 23.55 7.26
CA ASN A 241 -25.25 23.21 8.07
C ASN A 241 -26.56 23.56 7.35
N LEU A 242 -26.63 24.70 6.66
CA LEU A 242 -27.79 25.06 5.84
C LEU A 242 -27.99 24.05 4.69
N ALA A 243 -26.92 23.63 4.02
CA ALA A 243 -27.00 22.59 2.99
C ALA A 243 -27.48 21.25 3.57
N GLY A 244 -27.01 20.88 4.78
CA GLY A 244 -27.45 19.66 5.45
C GLY A 244 -28.92 19.67 5.84
N LEU A 245 -29.43 20.81 6.31
CA LEU A 245 -30.85 21.01 6.63
C LEU A 245 -31.75 21.04 5.39
N ALA A 246 -31.22 21.53 4.26
CA ALA A 246 -31.91 21.56 2.98
C ALA A 246 -31.92 20.18 2.27
N ASN A 247 -31.00 19.28 2.63
CA ASN A 247 -30.94 17.94 2.04
C ASN A 247 -32.14 17.08 2.45
N GLN A 248 -32.58 16.18 1.57
CA GLN A 248 -33.67 15.25 1.82
C GLN A 248 -33.22 13.81 1.51
N PRO A 249 -33.05 12.93 2.52
CA PRO A 249 -33.23 13.19 3.96
C PRO A 249 -32.16 14.13 4.52
N GLN A 250 -32.43 14.76 5.67
CA GLN A 250 -31.53 15.75 6.26
C GLN A 250 -30.20 15.14 6.70
N ILE A 251 -29.10 15.84 6.44
CA ILE A 251 -27.77 15.51 6.95
C ILE A 251 -27.58 16.20 8.29
N THR A 252 -27.18 15.44 9.31
CA THR A 252 -27.06 15.95 10.69
C THR A 252 -26.13 17.18 10.75
N PRO A 253 -26.59 18.32 11.30
CA PRO A 253 -25.76 19.49 11.55
C PRO A 253 -24.57 19.16 12.46
N LEU A 254 -23.42 19.79 12.21
CA LEU A 254 -22.27 19.65 13.11
C LEU A 254 -22.48 20.50 14.36
N ASN A 255 -22.14 19.95 15.53
CA ASN A 255 -22.23 20.65 16.80
C ASN A 255 -21.11 21.68 16.93
N ARG A 256 -21.46 22.94 17.23
CA ARG A 256 -20.51 24.04 17.44
C ARG A 256 -19.56 23.83 18.62
N SER A 257 -19.89 22.93 19.56
CA SER A 257 -18.99 22.60 20.66
C SER A 257 -17.83 21.69 20.25
N MET A 258 -17.89 21.10 19.05
CA MET A 258 -16.82 20.27 18.51
C MET A 258 -15.62 21.13 18.11
N SER A 259 -14.41 20.60 18.23
CA SER A 259 -13.22 21.31 17.72
C SER A 259 -13.27 21.47 16.20
N GLN A 260 -12.84 22.63 15.69
CA GLN A 260 -12.71 22.89 14.26
C GLN A 260 -11.84 21.83 13.55
N SER A 261 -10.72 21.43 14.17
CA SER A 261 -9.80 20.42 13.62
C SER A 261 -10.44 19.03 13.48
N PHE A 262 -11.53 18.78 14.19
CA PHE A 262 -12.30 17.55 14.10
C PHE A 262 -13.42 17.65 13.07
N MET A 263 -14.05 18.82 12.91
CA MET A 263 -15.14 19.05 11.95
C MET A 263 -14.67 19.21 10.50
N TYR A 264 -13.51 19.83 10.29
CA TYR A 264 -13.01 20.20 8.97
C TYR A 264 -11.55 19.82 8.82
N LYS A 265 -11.23 19.11 7.74
CA LYS A 265 -9.87 18.61 7.49
C LYS A 265 -9.51 18.73 6.02
N GLU A 266 -9.24 19.95 5.60
CA GLU A 266 -8.71 20.23 4.26
C GLU A 266 -7.35 19.55 4.06
N PRO A 267 -7.15 18.76 2.99
CA PRO A 267 -5.86 18.16 2.70
C PRO A 267 -4.82 19.20 2.27
N ALA A 268 -3.54 18.95 2.57
CA ALA A 268 -2.42 19.68 1.99
C ALA A 268 -2.31 19.43 0.48
N ASP A 269 -1.57 20.27 -0.24
CA ASP A 269 -1.45 20.19 -1.70
C ASP A 269 -0.94 18.84 -2.21
N TYR A 270 -0.01 18.21 -1.47
CA TYR A 270 0.44 16.86 -1.78
C TYR A 270 -0.73 15.86 -1.73
N SER A 271 -1.53 15.87 -0.66
CA SER A 271 -2.68 14.97 -0.52
C SER A 271 -3.77 15.27 -1.54
N LYS A 272 -3.97 16.53 -1.94
CA LYS A 272 -4.87 16.89 -3.06
C LYS A 272 -4.42 16.24 -4.37
N ARG A 273 -3.11 16.24 -4.69
CA ARG A 273 -2.55 15.54 -5.86
C ARG A 273 -2.68 14.02 -5.77
N MET A 274 -2.56 13.47 -4.56
CA MET A 274 -2.80 12.04 -4.34
C MET A 274 -4.26 11.65 -4.53
N LEU A 275 -5.21 12.47 -4.07
CA LEU A 275 -6.64 12.29 -4.32
C LEU A 275 -6.97 12.34 -5.81
N PHE A 276 -6.40 13.31 -6.56
CA PHE A 276 -6.51 13.36 -8.03
C PHE A 276 -5.99 12.07 -8.67
N SER A 277 -4.78 11.63 -8.30
CA SER A 277 -4.17 10.41 -8.85
C SER A 277 -5.00 9.16 -8.54
N TYR A 278 -5.61 9.11 -7.36
CA TYR A 278 -6.50 8.03 -6.94
C TYR A 278 -7.83 8.05 -7.72
N ALA A 279 -8.47 9.21 -7.90
CA ALA A 279 -9.65 9.34 -8.74
C ALA A 279 -9.35 8.88 -10.18
N LEU A 280 -8.21 9.28 -10.74
CA LEU A 280 -7.77 8.86 -12.07
C LEU A 280 -7.50 7.35 -12.16
N TYR A 281 -7.01 6.74 -11.09
CA TYR A 281 -6.89 5.29 -11.01
C TYR A 281 -8.27 4.62 -11.07
N LEU A 282 -9.26 5.14 -10.33
CA LEU A 282 -10.62 4.59 -10.32
C LEU A 282 -11.28 4.67 -11.71
N THR A 283 -11.09 5.78 -12.44
CA THR A 283 -11.64 5.93 -13.80
C THR A 283 -11.05 4.93 -14.79
N LYS A 284 -9.78 4.57 -14.62
CA LYS A 284 -9.11 3.56 -15.48
C LYS A 284 -9.41 2.13 -15.05
N LYS A 285 -9.56 1.89 -13.74
CA LYS A 285 -9.67 0.54 -13.18
C LYS A 285 -11.08 -0.03 -13.28
N PHE A 286 -12.10 0.80 -13.08
CA PHE A 286 -13.47 0.34 -12.96
C PHE A 286 -14.28 0.64 -14.22
N THR A 287 -14.59 -0.41 -14.98
CA THR A 287 -15.60 -0.37 -16.04
C THR A 287 -17.01 -0.54 -15.47
N HIS A 288 -18.02 -0.30 -16.29
CA HIS A 288 -19.42 -0.55 -15.93
C HIS A 288 -19.63 -2.00 -15.46
N PRO A 289 -20.34 -2.26 -14.33
CA PRO A 289 -20.45 -3.60 -13.73
C PRO A 289 -21.02 -4.68 -14.65
N THR A 290 -21.91 -4.31 -15.58
CA THR A 290 -22.50 -5.25 -16.55
C THR A 290 -21.67 -5.37 -17.83
N ASN A 291 -20.39 -5.01 -17.80
CA ASN A 291 -19.48 -5.02 -18.96
C ASN A 291 -20.05 -4.28 -20.19
N LYS A 292 -20.74 -3.16 -19.98
CA LYS A 292 -21.19 -2.27 -21.06
C LYS A 292 -20.11 -1.19 -21.24
N PRO A 293 -19.14 -1.37 -22.16
CA PRO A 293 -17.98 -0.48 -22.27
C PRO A 293 -18.34 0.94 -22.73
N THR A 294 -19.54 1.15 -23.24
CA THR A 294 -20.03 2.45 -23.71
C THR A 294 -20.48 3.38 -22.58
N ILE A 295 -20.74 2.85 -21.38
CA ILE A 295 -21.20 3.64 -20.24
C ILE A 295 -19.97 4.08 -19.45
N ASN A 296 -19.72 5.38 -19.43
CA ASN A 296 -18.58 5.94 -18.70
C ASN A 296 -18.94 6.20 -17.23
N ILE A 297 -17.90 6.44 -16.44
CA ILE A 297 -18.05 7.01 -15.11
C ILE A 297 -18.42 8.48 -15.27
N GLU A 298 -19.51 8.88 -14.61
CA GLU A 298 -19.97 10.27 -14.58
C GLU A 298 -19.34 11.03 -13.42
N ASN A 299 -19.37 10.42 -12.23
CA ASN A 299 -18.98 11.07 -10.98
C ASN A 299 -18.34 10.07 -10.02
N ILE A 300 -17.26 10.48 -9.36
CA ILE A 300 -16.63 9.74 -8.27
C ILE A 300 -16.65 10.61 -7.02
N LYS A 301 -17.46 10.23 -6.03
CA LYS A 301 -17.43 10.85 -4.69
C LYS A 301 -16.40 10.12 -3.83
N ILE A 302 -15.43 10.85 -3.28
CA ILE A 302 -14.40 10.27 -2.40
C ILE A 302 -14.60 10.75 -0.97
N TYR A 303 -14.50 9.83 -0.02
CA TYR A 303 -14.56 10.08 1.41
C TYR A 303 -13.30 9.51 2.07
N ARG A 304 -12.57 10.34 2.80
CA ARG A 304 -11.51 9.86 3.70
C ARG A 304 -12.15 9.51 5.03
N VAL A 305 -11.98 8.28 5.50
CA VAL A 305 -12.60 7.81 6.73
C VAL A 305 -11.53 7.50 7.75
N THR A 306 -11.66 8.08 8.93
CA THR A 306 -10.83 7.76 10.08
C THR A 306 -11.60 6.79 10.96
N HIS A 307 -11.03 5.61 11.26
CA HIS A 307 -11.64 4.64 12.17
C HIS A 307 -11.06 4.79 13.58
N ASN A 308 -11.83 5.34 14.50
CA ASN A 308 -11.39 5.53 15.87
C ASN A 308 -11.17 4.20 16.58
N ILE A 309 -10.07 4.10 17.30
CA ILE A 309 -9.75 2.92 18.10
C ILE A 309 -10.44 3.12 19.46
N ILE A 310 -11.25 2.14 19.86
CA ILE A 310 -11.87 2.15 21.18
C ILE A 310 -10.81 2.04 22.28
N THR A 311 -11.05 2.66 23.42
CA THR A 311 -10.12 2.59 24.55
C THR A 311 -10.18 1.21 25.21
N PRO A 312 -9.16 0.81 26.00
CA PRO A 312 -9.25 -0.40 26.81
C PRO A 312 -10.47 -0.44 27.74
N GLY A 313 -10.92 0.73 28.22
CA GLY A 313 -12.12 0.86 29.06
C GLY A 313 -13.41 0.65 28.28
N ASP A 314 -13.47 1.04 27.01
CA ASP A 314 -14.61 0.75 26.13
C ASP A 314 -14.67 -0.76 25.82
N MET A 315 -13.51 -1.33 25.49
CA MET A 315 -13.38 -2.76 25.23
C MET A 315 -13.78 -3.61 26.45
N SER A 316 -13.42 -3.20 27.67
CA SER A 316 -13.80 -3.91 28.89
C SER A 316 -15.31 -3.84 29.19
N ARG A 317 -16.01 -2.81 28.67
CA ARG A 317 -17.48 -2.72 28.69
C ARG A 317 -18.16 -3.52 27.57
N GLY A 318 -17.39 -4.17 26.71
CA GLY A 318 -17.91 -4.96 25.59
C GLY A 318 -18.32 -4.12 24.38
N GLU A 319 -17.86 -2.86 24.28
CA GLU A 319 -18.12 -2.01 23.13
C GLU A 319 -17.56 -2.64 21.85
N ASN A 320 -18.30 -2.55 20.75
CA ASN A 320 -17.88 -3.12 19.48
C ASN A 320 -16.83 -2.21 18.81
N ALA A 321 -15.60 -2.71 18.65
CA ALA A 321 -14.53 -1.99 17.96
C ALA A 321 -14.83 -1.67 16.48
N LEU A 322 -15.82 -2.33 15.89
CA LEU A 322 -16.29 -2.12 14.51
C LEU A 322 -17.64 -1.40 14.46
N ASP A 323 -18.06 -0.76 15.55
CA ASP A 323 -19.28 0.06 15.56
C ASP A 323 -19.17 1.16 14.48
N PRO A 324 -20.16 1.30 13.56
CA PRO A 324 -20.13 2.30 12.50
C PRO A 324 -19.98 3.75 12.99
N THR A 325 -20.40 4.06 14.22
CA THR A 325 -20.25 5.39 14.84
C THR A 325 -18.80 5.76 15.16
N LEU A 326 -17.87 4.79 15.14
CA LEU A 326 -16.43 5.00 15.27
C LEU A 326 -15.77 5.44 13.96
N TYR A 327 -16.51 5.46 12.85
CA TYR A 327 -16.01 5.90 11.56
C TYR A 327 -16.36 7.37 11.33
N TYR A 328 -15.33 8.18 11.08
CA TYR A 328 -15.44 9.61 10.82
C TYR A 328 -15.12 9.91 9.35
N PRO A 329 -16.12 9.89 8.45
CA PRO A 329 -15.90 10.18 7.05
C PRO A 329 -15.88 11.69 6.79
N TYR A 330 -14.86 12.13 6.07
CA TYR A 330 -14.68 13.48 5.57
C TYR A 330 -14.83 13.46 4.06
N PHE A 331 -15.71 14.29 3.52
CA PHE A 331 -15.91 14.35 2.07
C PHE A 331 -14.72 15.04 1.39
N MET A 332 -14.09 14.38 0.42
CA MET A 332 -12.89 14.86 -0.26
C MET A 332 -13.17 15.45 -1.65
N GLY A 333 -14.43 15.45 -2.07
CA GLY A 333 -14.88 16.01 -3.33
C GLY A 333 -15.54 15.00 -4.27
N SER A 334 -16.20 15.56 -5.27
CA SER A 334 -16.75 14.86 -6.44
C SER A 334 -15.81 15.06 -7.62
N PHE A 335 -15.42 13.99 -8.29
CA PHE A 335 -14.45 14.01 -9.38
C PHE A 335 -15.09 13.54 -10.69
N ASP A 336 -14.80 14.24 -11.78
CA ASP A 336 -15.25 13.87 -13.12
C ASP A 336 -14.46 12.67 -13.69
N LYS A 337 -14.81 12.25 -14.91
CA LYS A 337 -14.09 11.18 -15.64
C LYS A 337 -12.60 11.45 -15.90
N ASN A 338 -12.18 12.71 -15.82
CA ASN A 338 -10.80 13.15 -15.98
C ASN A 338 -10.10 13.36 -14.63
N ALA A 339 -10.75 12.99 -13.53
CA ALA A 339 -10.32 13.20 -12.16
C ALA A 339 -10.22 14.67 -11.72
N ASN A 340 -10.87 15.60 -12.43
CA ASN A 340 -10.97 16.99 -11.97
C ASN A 340 -12.04 17.12 -10.89
N LEU A 341 -11.79 17.96 -9.89
CA LEU A 341 -12.79 18.31 -8.89
C LEU A 341 -13.94 19.08 -9.54
N ILE A 342 -15.17 18.57 -9.42
CA ILE A 342 -16.37 19.12 -10.07
C ILE A 342 -16.80 20.43 -9.43
N ASP A 343 -16.90 20.47 -8.11
CA ASP A 343 -17.32 21.65 -7.36
C ASP A 343 -16.33 21.96 -6.22
N PRO A 344 -15.43 22.94 -6.39
CA PRO A 344 -14.52 23.38 -5.32
C PRO A 344 -15.24 24.15 -4.20
N ASN A 345 -16.49 24.55 -4.41
CA ASN A 345 -17.30 25.30 -3.46
C ASN A 345 -18.40 24.44 -2.80
N ASP A 346 -18.35 23.11 -2.97
CA ASP A 346 -19.33 22.21 -2.37
C ASP A 346 -19.38 22.43 -0.84
N PRO A 347 -20.58 22.65 -0.26
CA PRO A 347 -20.73 23.00 1.15
C PRO A 347 -20.26 21.89 2.11
N PHE A 348 -20.13 20.64 1.64
CA PHE A 348 -19.62 19.52 2.42
C PHE A 348 -18.13 19.25 2.20
N LEU A 349 -17.48 19.95 1.26
CA LEU A 349 -16.07 19.71 0.94
C LEU A 349 -15.19 19.85 2.18
N TYR A 350 -14.47 18.78 2.48
CA TYR A 350 -13.58 18.56 3.64
C TYR A 350 -14.25 18.50 5.01
N PHE A 351 -15.58 18.57 5.07
CA PHE A 351 -16.34 18.45 6.31
C PHE A 351 -16.61 17.01 6.70
N LEU A 352 -16.73 16.80 8.01
CA LEU A 352 -17.22 15.57 8.62
C LEU A 352 -18.70 15.32 8.25
N LEU A 353 -18.99 14.08 7.87
CA LEU A 353 -20.33 13.53 7.68
C LEU A 353 -20.59 12.50 8.78
N PRO A 354 -21.10 12.91 9.95
CA PRO A 354 -21.13 12.03 11.12
C PRO A 354 -22.06 10.83 10.90
N ILE A 355 -21.64 9.68 11.42
CA ILE A 355 -22.48 8.50 11.56
C ILE A 355 -22.97 8.49 13.00
N THR A 356 -24.27 8.70 13.19
CA THR A 356 -24.89 8.78 14.52
C THR A 356 -25.96 7.71 14.68
N ARG A 357 -26.27 7.34 15.92
CA ARG A 357 -27.47 6.56 16.25
C ARG A 357 -28.62 7.52 16.50
N ASN A 358 -29.84 7.12 16.17
CA ASN A 358 -31.03 7.88 16.55
C ASN A 358 -31.03 8.12 18.06
N ALA A 359 -31.28 9.37 18.46
CA ALA A 359 -31.25 9.78 19.87
C ALA A 359 -32.48 9.32 20.65
N ASN A 360 -33.54 8.84 19.97
CA ASN A 360 -34.77 8.41 20.62
C ASN A 360 -34.57 7.00 21.24
N PRO A 361 -34.53 6.87 22.58
CA PRO A 361 -34.31 5.57 23.24
C PRO A 361 -35.50 4.61 23.05
N ASN A 362 -36.66 5.11 22.61
CA ASN A 362 -37.87 4.30 22.39
C ASN A 362 -37.96 3.74 20.95
N GLU A 363 -37.04 4.12 20.06
CA GLU A 363 -36.96 3.59 18.71
C GLU A 363 -35.79 2.61 18.59
N PRO A 364 -35.87 1.59 17.71
CA PRO A 364 -34.72 0.76 17.40
C PRO A 364 -33.54 1.64 16.96
N SER A 365 -32.31 1.26 17.34
CA SER A 365 -31.12 2.04 17.04
C SER A 365 -30.84 2.05 15.54
N VAL A 366 -31.47 2.98 14.82
CA VAL A 366 -31.20 3.18 13.41
C VAL A 366 -29.97 4.06 13.29
N LEU A 367 -28.98 3.58 12.53
CA LEU A 367 -27.80 4.36 12.17
C LEU A 367 -28.19 5.41 11.12
N ASN A 368 -27.97 6.67 11.44
CA ASN A 368 -28.04 7.76 10.50
C ASN A 368 -26.66 7.94 9.85
N HIS A 369 -26.51 7.35 8.67
CA HIS A 369 -25.31 7.49 7.85
C HIS A 369 -25.38 8.76 7.02
N SER A 370 -24.96 9.91 7.58
CA SER A 370 -24.85 11.17 6.83
C SER A 370 -24.04 11.01 5.53
N LEU A 371 -23.06 10.10 5.53
CA LEU A 371 -22.30 9.72 4.33
C LEU A 371 -23.17 9.09 3.25
N ASP A 372 -24.02 8.12 3.59
CA ASP A 372 -24.88 7.43 2.61
C ASP A 372 -25.94 8.39 2.07
N VAL A 373 -26.52 9.22 2.95
CA VAL A 373 -27.44 10.29 2.58
C VAL A 373 -26.78 11.27 1.60
N HIS A 374 -25.59 11.78 1.92
CA HIS A 374 -24.83 12.66 1.04
C HIS A 374 -24.40 11.98 -0.27
N ALA A 375 -24.11 10.68 -0.21
CA ALA A 375 -23.80 9.89 -1.39
C ALA A 375 -25.04 9.68 -2.27
N GLY A 376 -26.27 9.90 -1.76
CA GLY A 376 -27.52 9.61 -2.46
C GLY A 376 -27.90 8.13 -2.41
N ASP A 377 -27.41 7.39 -1.41
CA ASP A 377 -27.73 5.98 -1.15
C ASP A 377 -28.79 5.93 -0.05
N VAL A 378 -30.02 6.34 -0.36
CA VAL A 378 -31.13 6.36 0.62
C VAL A 378 -31.69 4.94 0.80
N LYS A 379 -30.84 4.03 1.27
CA LYS A 379 -31.28 2.78 1.90
C LYS A 379 -31.10 2.96 3.39
N ILE A 380 -32.16 3.34 4.09
CA ILE A 380 -32.20 3.24 5.56
C ILE A 380 -32.11 1.74 5.87
N MET A 381 -30.90 1.24 6.15
CA MET A 381 -30.73 -0.16 6.51
C MET A 381 -31.17 -0.31 7.97
N PRO A 382 -32.19 -1.13 8.29
CA PRO A 382 -32.42 -1.51 9.67
C PRO A 382 -31.15 -2.18 10.20
N GLU A 383 -30.77 -1.88 11.45
CA GLU A 383 -29.67 -2.54 12.14
C GLU A 383 -29.92 -4.05 12.06
N LYS A 384 -29.14 -4.77 11.24
CA LYS A 384 -29.23 -6.23 11.21
C LYS A 384 -28.75 -6.72 12.56
N ASP A 385 -29.66 -7.31 13.34
CA ASP A 385 -29.38 -7.97 14.61
C ASP A 385 -28.05 -8.73 14.56
N GLY A 386 -27.02 -8.16 15.18
CA GLY A 386 -25.82 -8.85 15.67
C GLY A 386 -25.15 -9.85 14.74
N GLY A 387 -25.16 -9.62 13.42
CA GLY A 387 -24.44 -10.46 12.47
C GLY A 387 -22.94 -10.44 12.79
N LYS A 388 -22.48 -11.45 13.54
CA LYS A 388 -21.06 -11.73 13.73
C LYS A 388 -20.40 -11.81 12.35
N PRO A 389 -19.24 -11.16 12.16
CA PRO A 389 -18.53 -11.13 10.89
C PRO A 389 -18.12 -12.52 10.39
#